data_AF-A0AAJ5RKJ3-F1
#
_entry.id   AF-A0AAJ5RKJ3-F1
#
_cell.length_a   1.000
_cell.length_b   1.000
_cell.length_c   1.000
_cell.angle_alpha   90.00
_cell.angle_beta   90.00
_cell.angle_gamma   90.00
#
_symmetry.space_group_name_H-M   'P 1'
#
loop_
_entity.id
_entity.type
_entity.pdbx_description
1 polymer ?
#
loop_
_entity_poly.entity_id
_entity_poly.type
_entity_poly.pdbx_seq_one_letter_code
_entity_poly.pdbx_strand_id
1 'polypeptide(L)'
;MNSQIQLYLQQIQFQGSLEPTIQLLGKLQTKHLLTIPYENLDVALNRGISFAIPDLFQKIIINRRGGNCFELNILFSWLLRELGFSVTNRYAQFWRNVAENTPVEEIPMHQLLLVNDAGQSYISDVGVGALAPCKPVPLIAGHQHREGGELYKVERDEINGWMLFEQAKQNWRLLYSFRDDANDAMFAPRLSKQKNKIAMIRTAHGRHTMMNNEFRIYEGSSLTTYTTQNDKEWLQALQRFFHITLHA
;
A
#
# COMPACT_ATOMS: atom_id res chain seq x y z
N MET A 1 -21.80 -15.16 -3.74
CA MET A 1 -20.56 -14.37 -3.60
C MET A 1 -19.49 -15.03 -4.46
N ASN A 2 -18.80 -14.26 -5.29
CA ASN A 2 -17.74 -14.76 -6.20
C ASN A 2 -16.66 -15.52 -5.40
N SER A 3 -16.22 -16.69 -5.88
CA SER A 3 -15.22 -17.53 -5.19
C SER A 3 -13.88 -16.79 -5.01
N GLN A 4 -13.54 -15.88 -5.91
CA GLN A 4 -12.34 -15.05 -5.79
C GLN A 4 -12.44 -14.06 -4.61
N ILE A 5 -13.61 -13.46 -4.39
CA ILE A 5 -13.85 -12.59 -3.23
C ILE A 5 -13.64 -13.39 -1.94
N GLN A 6 -14.20 -14.60 -1.86
CA GLN A 6 -14.04 -15.45 -0.67
C GLN A 6 -12.58 -15.80 -0.39
N LEU A 7 -11.82 -16.18 -1.41
CA LEU A 7 -10.39 -16.47 -1.29
C LEU A 7 -9.60 -15.23 -0.87
N TYR A 8 -9.92 -14.05 -1.40
CA TYR A 8 -9.29 -12.79 -0.96
C TYR A 8 -9.59 -12.52 0.52
N LEU A 9 -10.86 -12.56 0.92
CA LEU A 9 -11.28 -12.33 2.30
C LEU A 9 -10.64 -13.35 3.26
N GLN A 10 -10.50 -14.61 2.82
CA GLN A 10 -9.78 -15.65 3.56
C GLN A 10 -8.29 -15.33 3.69
N GLN A 11 -7.63 -14.88 2.62
CA GLN A 11 -6.21 -14.52 2.64
C GLN A 11 -5.94 -13.38 3.64
N ILE A 12 -6.80 -12.37 3.66
CA ILE A 12 -6.69 -11.26 4.64
C ILE A 12 -7.30 -11.59 6.00
N GLN A 13 -7.80 -12.81 6.21
CA GLN A 13 -8.41 -13.27 7.46
C GLN A 13 -9.54 -12.35 7.93
N PHE A 14 -10.40 -11.94 7.01
CA PHE A 14 -11.59 -11.15 7.28
C PHE A 14 -12.83 -12.05 7.42
N GLN A 15 -13.60 -11.80 8.46
CA GLN A 15 -14.92 -12.39 8.69
C GLN A 15 -15.84 -11.28 9.21
N GLY A 16 -17.10 -11.28 8.76
CA GLY A 16 -18.10 -10.32 9.20
C GLY A 16 -19.03 -9.88 8.07
N SER A 17 -19.83 -8.86 8.37
CA SER A 17 -20.72 -8.22 7.39
C SER A 17 -19.93 -7.57 6.26
N LEU A 18 -20.48 -7.66 5.05
CA LEU A 18 -19.93 -7.07 3.82
C LEU A 18 -20.74 -5.87 3.32
N GLU A 19 -21.57 -5.27 4.18
CA GLU A 19 -22.23 -4.00 3.86
C GLU A 19 -21.20 -2.90 3.56
N PRO A 20 -21.25 -2.26 2.37
CA PRO A 20 -20.21 -1.35 1.87
C PRO A 20 -20.23 -0.01 2.61
N THR A 21 -19.69 -0.03 3.83
CA THR A 21 -19.64 1.11 4.76
C THR A 21 -18.20 1.54 4.99
N ILE A 22 -17.98 2.77 5.46
CA ILE A 22 -16.64 3.23 5.86
C ILE A 22 -16.00 2.33 6.94
N GLN A 23 -16.81 1.75 7.83
CA GLN A 23 -16.34 0.82 8.85
C GLN A 23 -15.83 -0.48 8.23
N LEU A 24 -16.51 -1.01 7.21
CA LEU A 24 -16.03 -2.17 6.46
C LEU A 24 -14.74 -1.83 5.71
N LEU A 25 -14.68 -0.70 5.00
CA LEU A 25 -13.49 -0.27 4.28
C LEU A 25 -12.27 -0.19 5.21
N GLY A 26 -12.44 0.40 6.39
CA GLY A 26 -11.43 0.44 7.44
C GLY A 26 -10.93 -0.93 7.86
N LYS A 27 -11.85 -1.88 8.11
CA LYS A 27 -11.48 -3.26 8.48
C LYS A 27 -10.73 -3.98 7.36
N LEU A 28 -11.20 -3.86 6.11
CA LEU A 28 -10.58 -4.48 4.95
C LEU A 28 -9.15 -3.94 4.73
N GLN A 29 -8.97 -2.61 4.76
CA GLN A 29 -7.66 -1.98 4.60
C GLN A 29 -6.69 -2.40 5.72
N THR A 30 -7.12 -2.35 6.98
CA THR A 30 -6.29 -2.80 8.11
C THR A 30 -5.88 -4.27 7.94
N LYS A 31 -6.83 -5.14 7.60
CA LYS A 31 -6.56 -6.58 7.41
C LYS A 31 -5.63 -6.85 6.25
N HIS A 32 -5.78 -6.13 5.13
CA HIS A 32 -4.88 -6.24 3.99
C HIS A 32 -3.45 -5.86 4.37
N LEU A 33 -3.26 -4.70 5.00
CA LEU A 33 -1.93 -4.20 5.40
C LEU A 33 -1.19 -5.13 6.39
N LEU A 34 -1.94 -5.89 7.19
CA LEU A 34 -1.41 -6.84 8.18
C LEU A 34 -1.06 -8.22 7.59
N THR A 35 -1.49 -8.52 6.35
CA THR A 35 -1.41 -9.89 5.81
C THR A 35 -0.72 -9.95 4.45
N ILE A 36 -0.88 -8.93 3.61
CA ILE A 36 -0.30 -8.87 2.28
C ILE A 36 0.84 -7.84 2.28
N PRO A 37 2.09 -8.26 2.06
CA PRO A 37 3.24 -7.35 2.08
C PRO A 37 3.28 -6.48 0.83
N TYR A 38 3.83 -5.29 0.97
CA TYR A 38 4.42 -4.58 -0.16
C TYR A 38 5.74 -5.24 -0.54
N GLU A 39 5.99 -5.41 -1.83
CA GLU A 39 7.28 -5.87 -2.35
C GLU A 39 7.46 -5.50 -3.83
N ASN A 40 8.72 -5.30 -4.25
CA ASN A 40 9.08 -5.02 -5.64
C ASN A 40 9.98 -6.12 -6.25
N LEU A 41 9.91 -7.35 -5.73
CA LEU A 41 10.88 -8.40 -6.04
C LEU A 41 10.84 -8.80 -7.51
N ASP A 42 9.66 -8.83 -8.14
CA ASP A 42 9.58 -9.13 -9.56
C ASP A 42 10.27 -8.03 -10.39
N VAL A 43 10.12 -6.75 -10.03
CA VAL A 43 10.88 -5.63 -10.65
C VAL A 43 12.38 -5.82 -10.46
N ALA A 44 12.83 -5.98 -9.21
CA ALA A 44 14.24 -6.02 -8.86
C ALA A 44 14.96 -7.25 -9.43
N LEU A 45 14.24 -8.36 -9.64
CA LEU A 45 14.74 -9.60 -10.24
C LEU A 45 14.49 -9.69 -11.76
N ASN A 46 14.04 -8.59 -12.40
CA ASN A 46 13.70 -8.53 -13.82
C ASN A 46 12.70 -9.61 -14.28
N ARG A 47 11.75 -9.95 -13.42
CA ARG A 47 10.57 -10.77 -13.75
C ARG A 47 9.50 -9.82 -14.32
N GLY A 48 8.84 -10.25 -15.38
CA GLY A 48 7.74 -9.49 -15.98
C GLY A 48 6.61 -9.27 -14.97
N ILE A 49 5.87 -8.16 -15.13
CA ILE A 49 4.72 -7.82 -14.29
C ILE A 49 3.50 -7.64 -15.18
N SER A 50 2.37 -8.15 -14.70
CA SER A 50 1.06 -7.93 -15.30
C SER A 50 0.17 -7.19 -14.31
N PHE A 51 -0.65 -6.28 -14.83
CA PHE A 51 -1.65 -5.55 -14.06
C PHE A 51 -3.07 -6.06 -14.32
N ALA A 52 -3.22 -7.16 -15.07
CA ALA A 52 -4.51 -7.80 -15.28
C ALA A 52 -4.98 -8.48 -13.98
N ILE A 53 -6.27 -8.31 -13.64
CA ILE A 53 -6.85 -8.87 -12.41
C ILE A 53 -6.58 -10.38 -12.24
N PRO A 54 -6.70 -11.24 -13.27
CA PRO A 54 -6.40 -12.67 -13.12
C PRO A 54 -4.95 -12.94 -12.68
N ASP A 55 -3.98 -12.21 -13.24
CA ASP A 55 -2.56 -12.39 -12.94
C ASP A 55 -2.21 -11.85 -11.55
N LEU A 56 -2.76 -10.68 -11.19
CA LEU A 56 -2.63 -10.10 -9.86
C LEU A 56 -3.23 -11.02 -8.80
N PHE A 57 -4.40 -11.59 -9.07
CA PHE A 57 -5.06 -12.52 -8.17
C PHE A 57 -4.24 -13.81 -8.00
N GLN A 58 -3.72 -14.37 -9.10
CA GLN A 58 -2.86 -15.54 -9.07
C GLN A 58 -1.59 -15.27 -8.24
N LYS A 59 -0.94 -14.13 -8.44
CA LYS A 59 0.27 -13.75 -7.70
C LYS A 59 -0.02 -13.51 -6.21
N ILE A 60 -0.91 -12.58 -5.90
CA ILE A 60 -1.07 -12.04 -4.54
C ILE A 60 -1.88 -13.01 -3.67
N ILE A 61 -2.96 -13.59 -4.20
CA ILE A 61 -3.90 -14.40 -3.41
C ILE A 61 -3.53 -15.88 -3.47
N ILE A 62 -3.38 -16.45 -4.66
CA ILE A 62 -3.11 -17.89 -4.79
C ILE A 62 -1.67 -18.22 -4.41
N ASN A 63 -0.68 -17.50 -4.95
CA ASN A 63 0.73 -17.74 -4.66
C ASN A 63 1.22 -17.05 -3.37
N ARG A 64 0.32 -16.34 -2.66
CA ARG A 64 0.59 -15.65 -1.39
C ARG A 64 1.82 -14.73 -1.45
N ARG A 65 1.97 -14.01 -2.55
CA ARG A 65 2.99 -12.96 -2.72
C ARG A 65 2.46 -11.60 -2.28
N GLY A 66 3.36 -10.63 -2.22
CA GLY A 66 2.99 -9.22 -2.17
C GLY A 66 2.89 -8.61 -3.56
N GLY A 67 2.94 -7.29 -3.62
CA GLY A 67 3.08 -6.53 -4.85
C GLY A 67 3.52 -5.10 -4.61
N ASN A 68 3.81 -4.38 -5.70
CA ASN A 68 4.05 -2.95 -5.63
C ASN A 68 2.73 -2.16 -5.47
N CYS A 69 2.80 -0.83 -5.37
CA CYS A 69 1.63 0.01 -5.11
C CYS A 69 0.52 -0.14 -6.16
N PHE A 70 0.86 -0.29 -7.45
CA PHE A 70 -0.10 -0.54 -8.51
C PHE A 70 -0.75 -1.90 -8.35
N GLU A 71 0.05 -2.96 -8.20
CA GLU A 71 -0.48 -4.34 -8.06
C GLU A 71 -1.45 -4.45 -6.88
N LEU A 72 -1.08 -3.88 -5.73
CA LEU A 72 -1.89 -3.92 -4.51
C LEU A 72 -3.17 -3.08 -4.64
N ASN A 73 -3.06 -1.81 -5.06
CA ASN A 73 -4.23 -0.94 -5.13
C ASN A 73 -5.17 -1.28 -6.31
N ILE A 74 -4.67 -1.85 -7.42
CA ILE A 74 -5.53 -2.35 -8.51
C ILE A 74 -6.37 -3.53 -8.01
N LEU A 75 -5.74 -4.52 -7.37
CA LEU A 75 -6.46 -5.69 -6.89
C LEU A 75 -7.42 -5.34 -5.74
N PHE A 76 -7.03 -4.41 -4.85
CA PHE A 76 -7.90 -3.93 -3.79
C PHE A 76 -9.07 -3.11 -4.34
N SER A 77 -8.84 -2.27 -5.35
CA SER A 77 -9.88 -1.54 -6.08
C SER A 77 -10.91 -2.48 -6.70
N TRP A 78 -10.45 -3.58 -7.31
CA TRP A 78 -11.33 -4.64 -7.81
C TRP A 78 -12.19 -5.24 -6.69
N LEU A 79 -11.59 -5.66 -5.56
CA LEU A 79 -12.34 -6.21 -4.44
C LEU A 79 -13.42 -5.24 -3.95
N LEU A 80 -13.05 -3.97 -3.74
CA LEU A 80 -13.97 -2.96 -3.22
C LEU A 80 -15.15 -2.73 -4.18
N ARG A 81 -14.91 -2.67 -5.50
CA ARG A 81 -15.99 -2.55 -6.49
C ARG A 81 -16.92 -3.75 -6.49
N GLU A 82 -16.36 -4.97 -6.39
CA GLU A 82 -17.16 -6.20 -6.29
C GLU A 82 -18.01 -6.26 -5.01
N LEU A 83 -17.57 -5.58 -3.94
CA LEU A 83 -18.34 -5.41 -2.70
C LEU A 83 -19.33 -4.25 -2.75
N GLY A 84 -19.42 -3.51 -3.87
CA GLY A 84 -20.38 -2.43 -4.07
C GLY A 84 -19.91 -1.03 -3.65
N PHE A 85 -18.63 -0.86 -3.32
CA PHE A 85 -18.08 0.47 -3.05
C PHE A 85 -17.97 1.32 -4.32
N SER A 86 -18.20 2.63 -4.19
CA SER A 86 -17.88 3.61 -5.22
C SER A 86 -16.40 3.99 -5.13
N VAL A 87 -15.57 3.47 -6.04
CA VAL A 87 -14.11 3.59 -6.01
C VAL A 87 -13.57 4.29 -7.25
N THR A 88 -12.84 5.38 -7.02
CA THR A 88 -12.09 6.10 -8.04
C THR A 88 -10.59 5.92 -7.83
N ASN A 89 -9.87 5.48 -8.85
CA ASN A 89 -8.41 5.41 -8.82
C ASN A 89 -7.82 6.82 -8.94
N ARG A 90 -6.73 7.08 -8.21
CA ARG A 90 -5.95 8.32 -8.26
C ARG A 90 -4.47 8.01 -8.33
N TYR A 91 -3.71 8.96 -8.86
CA TYR A 91 -2.27 8.83 -9.04
C TYR A 91 -1.56 9.99 -8.35
N ALA A 92 -0.50 9.68 -7.62
CA ALA A 92 0.16 10.60 -6.72
C ALA A 92 1.67 10.71 -6.93
N GLN A 93 2.18 11.91 -6.71
CA GLN A 93 3.60 12.14 -6.49
C GLN A 93 3.96 11.72 -5.07
N PHE A 94 5.02 10.92 -4.94
CA PHE A 94 5.45 10.39 -3.66
C PHE A 94 6.62 11.22 -3.13
N TRP A 95 6.48 11.79 -1.92
CA TRP A 95 7.43 12.77 -1.37
C TRP A 95 8.23 12.24 -0.18
N ARG A 96 7.82 11.11 0.38
CA ARG A 96 8.44 10.57 1.59
C ARG A 96 9.88 10.17 1.33
N ASN A 97 10.79 10.69 2.16
CA ASN A 97 12.24 10.43 2.09
C ASN A 97 12.87 10.79 0.72
N VAL A 98 12.21 11.66 -0.04
CA VAL A 98 12.78 12.24 -1.25
C VAL A 98 13.79 13.30 -0.82
N ALA A 99 15.00 13.25 -1.36
CA ALA A 99 16.04 14.23 -1.05
C ALA A 99 15.64 15.60 -1.60
N GLU A 100 16.05 16.66 -0.91
CA GLU A 100 15.86 18.02 -1.38
C GLU A 100 16.45 18.18 -2.79
N ASN A 101 15.75 18.89 -3.68
CA ASN A 101 16.09 19.07 -5.10
C ASN A 101 16.04 17.79 -5.97
N THR A 102 15.47 16.68 -5.49
CA THR A 102 15.14 15.56 -6.40
C THR A 102 14.12 16.06 -7.42
N PRO A 103 14.36 15.90 -8.73
CA PRO A 103 13.39 16.29 -9.75
C PRO A 103 12.05 15.60 -9.51
N VAL A 104 10.96 16.37 -9.60
CA VAL A 104 9.62 15.80 -9.56
C VAL A 104 9.44 14.94 -10.80
N GLU A 105 8.95 13.72 -10.62
CA GLU A 105 8.63 12.84 -11.75
C GLU A 105 7.63 13.56 -12.66
N GLU A 106 7.85 13.56 -13.97
CA GLU A 106 6.88 14.16 -14.90
C GLU A 106 5.50 13.49 -14.80
N ILE A 107 5.49 12.22 -14.41
CA ILE A 107 4.30 11.38 -14.32
C ILE A 107 4.25 10.72 -12.94
N PRO A 108 3.15 10.87 -12.18
CA PRO A 108 2.95 10.22 -10.89
C PRO A 108 3.20 8.71 -10.90
N MET A 109 3.98 8.22 -9.93
CA MET A 109 4.43 6.82 -9.85
C MET A 109 3.79 6.03 -8.69
N HIS A 110 2.78 6.60 -8.02
CA HIS A 110 2.01 5.93 -6.97
C HIS A 110 0.53 5.92 -7.32
N GLN A 111 -0.18 4.82 -7.08
CA GLN A 111 -1.63 4.76 -7.16
C GLN A 111 -2.22 4.72 -5.76
N LEU A 112 -3.37 5.38 -5.56
CA LEU A 112 -4.22 5.26 -4.38
C LEU A 112 -5.70 5.21 -4.80
N LEU A 113 -6.61 5.01 -3.85
CA LEU A 113 -8.04 4.95 -4.08
C LEU A 113 -8.77 6.08 -3.35
N LEU A 114 -9.75 6.68 -4.02
CA LEU A 114 -10.79 7.47 -3.36
C LEU A 114 -12.06 6.63 -3.30
N VAL A 115 -12.59 6.46 -2.09
CA VAL A 115 -13.85 5.75 -1.86
C VAL A 115 -14.89 6.74 -1.35
N ASN A 116 -16.07 6.78 -1.98
CA ASN A 116 -17.17 7.62 -1.52
C ASN A 116 -18.08 6.83 -0.58
N ASP A 117 -18.39 7.40 0.58
CA ASP A 117 -19.39 6.91 1.52
C ASP A 117 -20.29 8.08 1.92
N ALA A 118 -21.59 7.97 1.62
CA ALA A 118 -22.60 9.00 1.89
C ALA A 118 -22.21 10.44 1.46
N GLY A 119 -21.53 10.60 0.31
CA GLY A 119 -21.11 11.90 -0.21
C GLY A 119 -19.74 12.38 0.27
N GLN A 120 -19.14 11.75 1.28
CA GLN A 120 -17.77 12.04 1.72
C GLN A 120 -16.77 11.12 1.02
N SER A 121 -15.69 11.70 0.49
CA SER A 121 -14.56 10.94 -0.07
C SER A 121 -13.52 10.62 0.99
N TYR A 122 -12.98 9.40 0.94
CA TYR A 122 -11.91 8.91 1.79
C TYR A 122 -10.75 8.41 0.93
N ILE A 123 -9.52 8.76 1.34
CA ILE A 123 -8.29 8.18 0.80
C ILE A 123 -8.14 6.78 1.39
N SER A 124 -8.12 5.76 0.55
CA SER A 124 -7.81 4.37 0.91
C SER A 124 -6.61 3.90 0.11
N ASP A 125 -5.62 3.31 0.80
CA ASP A 125 -4.35 2.99 0.18
C ASP A 125 -3.69 1.81 0.89
N VAL A 126 -3.52 0.71 0.18
CA VAL A 126 -2.81 -0.48 0.64
C VAL A 126 -1.42 -0.62 0.02
N GLY A 127 -1.02 0.34 -0.83
CA GLY A 127 0.16 0.27 -1.69
C GLY A 127 1.39 1.01 -1.18
N VAL A 128 1.30 1.83 -0.13
CA VAL A 128 2.46 2.52 0.47
C VAL A 128 3.40 1.57 1.22
N GLY A 129 2.90 0.37 1.58
CA GLY A 129 3.61 -0.61 2.40
C GLY A 129 3.33 -0.43 3.89
N ALA A 130 4.28 -0.85 4.73
CA ALA A 130 4.06 -0.95 6.19
C ALA A 130 3.71 0.38 6.88
N LEU A 131 3.92 1.50 6.20
CA LEU A 131 3.72 2.84 6.70
C LEU A 131 2.50 3.54 6.06
N ALA A 132 1.68 2.80 5.32
CA ALA A 132 0.38 3.28 4.85
C ALA A 132 -0.50 3.65 6.04
N PRO A 133 -1.40 4.65 5.92
CA PRO A 133 -2.49 4.82 6.87
C PRO A 133 -3.22 3.49 7.08
N CYS A 134 -3.40 3.06 8.33
CA CYS A 134 -3.99 1.75 8.60
C CYS A 134 -5.51 1.70 8.31
N LYS A 135 -6.17 2.86 8.24
CA LYS A 135 -7.56 3.04 7.84
C LYS A 135 -7.71 4.20 6.86
N PRO A 136 -8.87 4.32 6.18
CA PRO A 136 -9.12 5.41 5.25
C PRO A 136 -9.09 6.78 5.91
N VAL A 137 -8.41 7.73 5.27
CA VAL A 137 -8.29 9.11 5.75
C VAL A 137 -9.36 9.96 5.06
N PRO A 138 -10.20 10.71 5.79
CA PRO A 138 -11.20 11.58 5.18
C PRO A 138 -10.52 12.68 4.36
N LEU A 139 -10.99 12.88 3.12
CA LEU A 139 -10.49 13.91 2.23
C LEU A 139 -11.13 15.27 2.60
N ILE A 140 -10.66 15.86 3.69
CA ILE A 140 -11.14 17.14 4.23
C ILE A 140 -9.92 18.03 4.50
N ALA A 141 -9.81 19.14 3.78
CA ALA A 141 -8.69 20.08 3.93
C ALA A 141 -8.64 20.65 5.35
N GLY A 142 -7.44 20.69 5.94
CA GLY A 142 -7.19 21.22 7.27
C GLY A 142 -7.62 20.32 8.44
N HIS A 143 -8.34 19.22 8.16
CA HIS A 143 -8.76 18.29 9.19
C HIS A 143 -7.62 17.35 9.60
N GLN A 144 -7.37 17.24 10.90
CA GLN A 144 -6.46 16.24 11.46
C GLN A 144 -7.23 14.97 11.77
N HIS A 145 -6.79 13.85 11.19
CA HIS A 145 -7.39 12.55 11.39
C HIS A 145 -6.47 11.66 12.21
N ARG A 146 -6.94 11.22 13.37
CA ARG A 146 -6.21 10.30 14.25
C ARG A 146 -6.75 8.89 14.10
N GLU A 147 -5.84 7.94 13.91
CA GLU A 147 -6.14 6.51 13.95
C GLU A 147 -5.14 5.83 14.88
N GLY A 148 -5.61 5.39 16.05
CA GLY A 148 -4.73 4.94 17.13
C GLY A 148 -3.66 5.99 17.48
N GLY A 149 -2.39 5.57 17.43
CA GLY A 149 -1.23 6.43 17.67
C GLY A 149 -0.79 7.26 16.45
N GLU A 150 -1.38 7.04 15.28
CA GLU A 150 -1.00 7.70 14.03
C GLU A 150 -1.89 8.93 13.80
N LEU A 151 -1.29 10.01 13.30
CA LEU A 151 -1.98 11.27 13.01
C LEU A 151 -1.68 11.71 11.59
N TYR A 152 -2.73 12.05 10.86
CA TYR A 152 -2.67 12.48 9.48
C TYR A 152 -3.36 13.84 9.33
N LYS A 153 -2.99 14.59 8.31
CA LYS A 153 -3.78 15.74 7.84
C LYS A 153 -3.78 15.77 6.33
N VAL A 154 -4.86 16.31 5.77
CA VAL A 154 -4.96 16.59 4.35
C VAL A 154 -4.97 18.10 4.16
N GLU A 155 -4.20 18.60 3.20
CA GLU A 155 -4.22 20.01 2.79
C GLU A 155 -4.50 20.13 1.30
N ARG A 156 -4.94 21.32 0.88
CA ARG A 156 -5.14 21.66 -0.53
C ARG A 156 -4.07 22.67 -0.93
N ASP A 157 -3.39 22.38 -2.03
CA ASP A 157 -2.37 23.22 -2.65
C ASP A 157 -2.77 23.51 -4.10
N GLU A 158 -2.45 24.72 -4.58
CA GLU A 158 -2.84 25.18 -5.91
C GLU A 158 -2.15 24.40 -7.03
N ILE A 159 -0.91 23.97 -6.81
CA ILE A 159 -0.06 23.32 -7.82
C ILE A 159 -0.18 21.79 -7.72
N ASN A 160 -0.09 21.28 -6.50
CA ASN A 160 0.03 19.85 -6.20
C ASN A 160 -1.32 19.18 -5.91
N GLY A 161 -2.41 19.94 -5.77
CA GLY A 161 -3.74 19.42 -5.48
C GLY A 161 -3.91 19.03 -4.02
N TRP A 162 -4.35 17.80 -3.76
CA TRP A 162 -4.47 17.25 -2.42
C TRP A 162 -3.12 16.76 -1.90
N MET A 163 -2.78 17.10 -0.67
CA MET A 163 -1.54 16.71 -0.02
C MET A 163 -1.83 15.94 1.26
N LEU A 164 -1.39 14.69 1.35
CA LEU A 164 -1.51 13.88 2.56
C LEU A 164 -0.23 13.95 3.37
N PHE A 165 -0.34 14.39 4.63
CA PHE A 165 0.75 14.42 5.59
C PHE A 165 0.55 13.39 6.69
N GLU A 166 1.65 12.83 7.17
CA GLU A 166 1.72 12.03 8.38
C GLU A 166 2.52 12.78 9.46
N GLN A 167 2.18 12.58 10.73
CA GLN A 167 2.97 13.08 11.84
C GLN A 167 4.23 12.20 12.01
N ALA A 168 5.40 12.82 11.92
CA ALA A 168 6.69 12.20 12.19
C ALA A 168 7.37 12.94 13.34
N LYS A 169 7.43 12.29 14.52
CA LYS A 169 7.83 12.95 15.78
C LYS A 169 6.92 14.15 16.06
N GLN A 170 7.48 15.37 16.13
CA GLN A 170 6.74 16.61 16.36
C GLN A 170 6.48 17.40 15.05
N ASN A 171 6.89 16.88 13.90
CA ASN A 171 6.78 17.56 12.61
C ASN A 171 5.78 16.87 11.69
N TRP A 172 5.24 17.61 10.74
CA TRP A 172 4.49 17.06 9.61
C TRP A 172 5.45 16.65 8.50
N ARG A 173 5.27 15.43 7.99
CA ARG A 173 5.98 14.93 6.82
C ARG A 173 4.98 14.70 5.70
N LEU A 174 5.24 15.28 4.53
CA LEU A 174 4.46 15.04 3.33
C LEU A 174 4.68 13.60 2.86
N LEU A 175 3.61 12.84 2.71
CA LEU A 175 3.65 11.47 2.23
C LEU A 175 3.56 11.45 0.70
N TYR A 176 2.46 11.96 0.17
CA TYR A 176 2.22 12.10 -1.27
C TYR A 176 1.23 13.22 -1.58
N SER A 177 1.19 13.65 -2.84
CA SER A 177 0.18 14.58 -3.36
C SER A 177 -0.46 14.08 -4.65
N PHE A 178 -1.74 14.39 -4.87
CA PHE A 178 -2.46 14.00 -6.08
C PHE A 178 -3.47 15.06 -6.50
N ARG A 179 -3.74 15.11 -7.81
CA ARG A 179 -4.73 16.01 -8.40
C ARG A 179 -5.99 15.27 -8.78
N ASP A 180 -7.08 16.01 -8.93
CA ASP A 180 -8.39 15.45 -9.29
C ASP A 180 -8.44 14.99 -10.77
N ASP A 181 -7.57 15.54 -11.63
CA ASP A 181 -7.46 15.23 -13.05
C ASP A 181 -6.74 13.89 -13.34
N ALA A 182 -6.01 13.36 -12.35
CA ALA A 182 -5.24 12.14 -12.51
C ALA A 182 -6.10 10.89 -12.44
N ASN A 183 -6.31 10.27 -13.62
CA ASN A 183 -7.13 9.07 -13.78
C ASN A 183 -6.49 8.04 -14.74
N ASP A 184 -7.08 6.85 -14.79
CA ASP A 184 -6.56 5.67 -15.52
C ASP A 184 -6.33 5.93 -17.01
N ALA A 185 -7.09 6.82 -17.66
CA ALA A 185 -6.93 7.13 -19.08
C ALA A 185 -5.64 7.92 -19.36
N MET A 186 -5.16 8.68 -18.37
CA MET A 186 -3.94 9.49 -18.48
C MET A 186 -2.71 8.77 -17.92
N PHE A 187 -2.93 7.82 -16.99
CA PHE A 187 -1.87 7.20 -16.22
C PHE A 187 -1.95 5.68 -16.25
N ALA A 188 -1.19 5.06 -17.16
CA ALA A 188 -0.96 3.63 -17.13
C ALA A 188 -0.04 3.26 -15.95
N PRO A 189 -0.28 2.10 -15.28
CA PRO A 189 0.66 1.55 -14.30
C PRO A 189 2.08 1.44 -14.88
N ARG A 190 3.08 1.81 -14.10
CA ARG A 190 4.47 1.89 -14.56
C ARG A 190 5.40 1.12 -13.66
N LEU A 191 6.40 0.52 -14.28
CA LEU A 191 7.46 -0.16 -13.56
C LEU A 191 8.49 0.85 -13.09
N SER A 192 8.72 0.86 -11.79
CA SER A 192 9.87 1.53 -11.21
C SER A 192 11.16 0.94 -11.80
N LYS A 193 12.18 1.78 -12.00
CA LYS A 193 13.56 1.31 -12.32
C LYS A 193 14.35 0.93 -11.06
N GLN A 194 13.67 0.81 -9.91
CA GLN A 194 14.29 0.49 -8.63
C GLN A 194 14.95 -0.89 -8.67
N LYS A 195 16.28 -0.89 -8.50
CA LYS A 195 17.11 -2.11 -8.49
C LYS A 195 17.21 -2.73 -7.10
N ASN A 196 16.99 -1.96 -6.04
CA ASN A 196 17.00 -2.51 -4.69
C ASN A 196 15.81 -3.46 -4.50
N LYS A 197 16.06 -4.61 -3.87
CA LYS A 197 15.01 -5.52 -3.43
C LYS A 197 14.38 -4.92 -2.17
N ILE A 198 13.08 -4.72 -2.16
CA ILE A 198 12.35 -4.06 -1.08
C ILE A 198 11.14 -4.91 -0.72
N ALA A 199 10.93 -5.12 0.58
CA ALA A 199 9.67 -5.64 1.11
C ALA A 199 9.29 -4.92 2.40
N MET A 200 8.00 -4.71 2.62
CA MET A 200 7.48 -4.06 3.81
C MET A 200 6.15 -4.71 4.21
N ILE A 201 5.95 -4.96 5.51
CA ILE A 201 4.65 -5.39 6.04
C ILE A 201 4.38 -4.73 7.39
N ARG A 202 3.13 -4.33 7.62
CA ARG A 202 2.68 -3.85 8.93
C ARG A 202 2.39 -5.06 9.82
N THR A 203 2.73 -4.98 11.09
CA THR A 203 2.38 -6.01 12.08
C THR A 203 1.43 -5.41 13.13
N ALA A 204 0.86 -6.25 13.99
CA ALA A 204 -0.03 -5.77 15.06
C ALA A 204 0.66 -4.81 16.04
N HIS A 205 1.98 -4.92 16.19
CA HIS A 205 2.77 -4.15 17.16
C HIS A 205 3.91 -3.35 16.53
N GLY A 206 3.99 -3.29 15.20
CA GLY A 206 5.00 -2.53 14.50
C GLY A 206 5.03 -2.80 13.00
N ARG A 207 6.21 -3.15 12.48
CA ARG A 207 6.41 -3.38 11.05
C ARG A 207 7.71 -4.12 10.78
N HIS A 208 7.79 -4.79 9.65
CA HIS A 208 9.04 -5.28 9.09
C HIS A 208 9.35 -4.52 7.80
N THR A 209 10.63 -4.24 7.57
CA THR A 209 11.13 -3.70 6.31
C THR A 209 12.38 -4.44 5.90
N MET A 210 12.53 -4.69 4.61
CA MET A 210 13.72 -5.28 4.02
C MET A 210 14.22 -4.38 2.90
N MET A 211 15.52 -4.18 2.87
CA MET A 211 16.23 -3.59 1.73
C MET A 211 17.44 -4.46 1.40
N ASN A 212 17.45 -5.02 0.19
CA ASN A 212 18.44 -5.97 -0.30
C ASN A 212 18.56 -7.19 0.63
N ASN A 213 19.63 -7.27 1.42
CA ASN A 213 19.89 -8.36 2.36
C ASN A 213 19.70 -7.96 3.82
N GLU A 214 19.36 -6.69 4.10
CA GLU A 214 19.13 -6.16 5.44
C GLU A 214 17.64 -6.16 5.78
N PHE A 215 17.30 -6.81 6.88
CA PHE A 215 15.96 -6.92 7.45
C PHE A 215 15.91 -6.11 8.74
N ARG A 216 14.89 -5.28 8.90
CA ARG A 216 14.63 -4.47 10.09
C ARG A 216 13.26 -4.82 10.63
N ILE A 217 13.24 -5.32 11.86
CA ILE A 217 12.04 -5.80 12.56
C ILE A 217 11.74 -4.81 13.69
N TYR A 218 10.67 -4.04 13.52
CA TYR A 218 10.19 -3.06 14.49
C TYR A 218 9.04 -3.67 15.28
N GLU A 219 9.21 -3.85 16.58
CA GLU A 219 8.20 -4.41 17.49
C GLU A 219 8.11 -3.53 18.75
N GLY A 220 7.02 -2.78 18.88
CA GLY A 220 6.89 -1.73 19.88
C GLY A 220 7.99 -0.67 19.76
N SER A 221 8.80 -0.53 20.81
CA SER A 221 9.97 0.35 20.84
C SER A 221 11.26 -0.32 20.38
N SER A 222 11.25 -1.63 20.13
CA SER A 222 12.44 -2.40 19.77
C SER A 222 12.68 -2.41 18.27
N LEU A 223 13.95 -2.36 17.88
CA LEU A 223 14.42 -2.57 16.52
C LEU A 223 15.48 -3.66 16.52
N THR A 224 15.20 -4.75 15.82
CA THR A 224 16.19 -5.80 15.52
C THR A 224 16.59 -5.70 14.06
N THR A 225 17.89 -5.67 13.78
CA THR A 225 18.43 -5.70 12.42
C THR A 225 19.10 -7.05 12.16
N TYR A 226 18.83 -7.64 11.00
CA TYR A 226 19.37 -8.92 10.59
C TYR A 226 19.85 -8.83 9.13
N THR A 227 21.11 -9.19 8.88
CA THR A 227 21.72 -9.15 7.54
C THR A 227 22.02 -10.56 7.08
N THR A 228 21.33 -10.97 6.02
CA THR A 228 21.48 -12.29 5.41
C THR A 228 22.78 -12.38 4.61
N GLN A 229 23.44 -13.54 4.67
CA GLN A 229 24.75 -13.77 4.03
C GLN A 229 24.67 -14.51 2.70
N ASN A 230 23.54 -15.16 2.42
CA ASN A 230 23.32 -15.95 1.21
C ASN A 230 21.83 -16.02 0.85
N ASP A 231 21.53 -16.50 -0.36
CA ASP A 231 20.16 -16.56 -0.88
C ASP A 231 19.25 -17.49 -0.07
N LYS A 232 19.79 -18.56 0.51
CA LYS A 232 19.01 -19.48 1.34
C LYS A 232 18.50 -18.77 2.60
N GLU A 233 19.37 -18.06 3.30
CA GLU A 233 18.99 -17.22 4.46
C GLU A 233 18.01 -16.12 4.05
N TRP A 234 18.23 -15.50 2.89
CA TRP A 234 17.36 -14.45 2.37
C TRP A 234 15.94 -14.95 2.10
N LEU A 235 15.79 -16.10 1.44
CA LEU A 235 14.49 -16.73 1.18
C LEU A 235 13.80 -17.16 2.48
N GLN A 236 14.54 -17.72 3.43
CA GLN A 236 14.01 -18.08 4.75
C GLN A 236 13.53 -16.85 5.54
N ALA A 237 14.29 -15.76 5.49
CA ALA A 237 13.93 -14.51 6.14
C ALA A 237 12.70 -13.86 5.48
N LEU A 238 12.59 -13.90 4.15
CA LEU A 238 11.39 -13.46 3.42
C LEU A 238 10.14 -14.22 3.87
N GLN A 239 10.21 -15.55 3.90
CA GLN A 239 9.10 -16.39 4.31
C GLN A 239 8.72 -16.15 5.78
N ARG A 240 9.72 -16.01 6.66
CA ARG A 240 9.50 -15.81 8.09
C ARG A 240 8.89 -14.45 8.41
N PHE A 241 9.43 -13.38 7.84
CA PHE A 241 9.08 -12.01 8.26
C PHE A 241 8.03 -11.33 7.37
N PHE A 242 7.86 -11.80 6.13
CA PHE A 242 6.91 -11.22 5.17
C PHE A 242 5.91 -12.23 4.60
N HIS A 243 6.04 -13.52 4.95
CA HIS A 243 5.21 -14.60 4.41
C HIS A 243 5.35 -14.78 2.88
N ILE A 244 6.45 -14.29 2.30
CA ILE A 244 6.73 -14.36 0.88
C ILE A 244 7.49 -15.66 0.57
N THR A 245 6.96 -16.45 -0.37
CA THR A 245 7.69 -17.56 -0.99
C THR A 245 7.98 -17.22 -2.44
N LEU A 246 9.26 -17.28 -2.84
CA LEU A 246 9.64 -17.17 -4.25
C LEU A 246 9.86 -18.58 -4.80
N HIS A 247 9.16 -18.89 -5.88
CA HIS A 247 9.47 -20.06 -6.70
C HIS A 247 10.59 -19.69 -7.69
N ALA A 248 11.47 -20.66 -7.95
CA ALA A 248 12.56 -20.54 -8.91
C ALA A 248 12.00 -20.38 -10.32
#